data_AF-A0A6L8RLF3-F1
#
_entry.id   AF-A0A6L8RLF3-F1
#
_cell.length_a   1.000
_cell.length_b   1.000
_cell.length_c   1.000
_cell.angle_alpha   90.00
_cell.angle_beta   90.00
_cell.angle_gamma   90.00
#
_symmetry.space_group_name_H-M   'P 1'
#
loop_
_entity.id
_entity.type
_entity.pdbx_description
1 polymer ?
#
loop_
_entity_poly.entity_id
_entity_poly.type
_entity_poly.pdbx_seq_one_letter_code
_entity_poly.pdbx_strand_id
1 'polypeptide(L)'
;MARVALQPASPDSSSQLATEQIERFCPKAAELLEEAEADALAYLDFPYEHHVRLRTNNVQARANRELKRRSRVVQVFPSGKSLIRMMGAVFAEMDEDWAGRRWFNDDSIGRAVEGAKVNAPEHAYEGTAAEHAARIIALVVADNPIPGRKAA
;
A
#
# COMPACT_ATOMS: atom_id res chain seq x y z
N MET A 1 -20.36 -14.51 11.04
CA MET A 1 -19.17 -13.64 11.05
C MET A 1 -17.94 -14.50 10.78
N ALA A 2 -17.77 -14.94 9.53
CA ALA A 2 -16.63 -15.77 9.15
C ALA A 2 -15.36 -14.94 9.26
N ARG A 3 -14.47 -15.32 10.17
CA ARG A 3 -13.12 -14.77 10.30
C ARG A 3 -12.38 -15.20 9.02
N VAL A 4 -12.13 -14.26 8.11
CA VAL A 4 -11.21 -14.48 7.00
C VAL A 4 -9.87 -14.81 7.64
N ALA A 5 -9.51 -16.08 7.64
CA ALA A 5 -8.15 -16.49 7.96
C ALA A 5 -7.33 -16.12 6.72
N LEU A 6 -6.73 -14.93 6.76
CA LEU A 6 -5.68 -14.54 5.81
C LEU A 6 -4.56 -15.57 6.01
N GLN A 7 -4.44 -16.48 5.06
CA GLN A 7 -3.36 -17.45 5.04
C GLN A 7 -2.08 -16.64 4.76
N PRO A 8 -1.04 -16.70 5.60
CA PRO A 8 0.16 -15.92 5.33
C PRO A 8 0.71 -16.32 3.96
N ALA A 9 0.92 -15.31 3.10
CA ALA A 9 1.68 -15.49 1.88
C ALA A 9 2.97 -16.25 2.24
N SER A 10 3.32 -17.26 1.43
CA SER A 10 4.63 -17.92 1.52
C SER A 10 5.70 -16.82 1.56
N PRO A 11 6.75 -16.92 2.41
CA PRO A 11 7.81 -15.92 2.44
C PRO A 11 8.43 -15.83 1.05
N ASP A 12 8.04 -14.80 0.30
CA ASP A 12 8.48 -14.62 -1.07
C ASP A 12 9.91 -14.10 -1.01
N SER A 13 10.83 -14.78 -1.68
CA SER A 13 12.25 -14.39 -1.75
C SER A 13 12.50 -12.89 -2.04
N SER A 14 11.54 -12.19 -2.64
CA SER A 14 11.61 -10.75 -2.91
C SER A 14 11.55 -9.86 -1.67
N SER A 15 10.71 -10.17 -0.67
CA SER A 15 10.59 -9.35 0.55
C SER A 15 11.88 -9.43 1.37
N GLN A 16 12.40 -10.64 1.54
CA GLN A 16 13.67 -10.92 2.21
C GLN A 16 14.84 -10.19 1.53
N LEU A 17 14.95 -10.30 0.19
CA LEU A 17 15.98 -9.57 -0.56
C LEU A 17 15.85 -8.06 -0.42
N ALA A 18 14.63 -7.52 -0.33
CA ALA A 18 14.41 -6.09 -0.10
C ALA A 18 14.85 -5.68 1.32
N THR A 19 14.49 -6.47 2.34
CA THR A 19 14.89 -6.26 3.73
C THR A 19 16.41 -6.24 3.88
N GLU A 20 17.12 -7.23 3.32
CA GLU A 20 18.59 -7.27 3.32
C GLU A 20 19.23 -6.04 2.67
N GLN A 21 18.63 -5.51 1.60
CA GLN A 21 19.16 -4.33 0.92
C GLN A 21 18.92 -3.06 1.73
N ILE A 22 17.76 -2.95 2.39
CA ILE A 22 17.41 -1.85 3.28
C ILE A 22 18.30 -1.85 4.52
N GLU A 23 18.58 -3.02 5.09
CA GLU A 23 19.39 -3.16 6.30
C GLU A 23 20.79 -2.54 6.13
N ARG A 24 21.37 -2.66 4.92
CA ARG A 24 22.69 -2.10 4.59
C ARG A 24 22.79 -0.58 4.75
N PHE A 25 21.67 0.14 4.72
CA PHE A 25 21.66 1.61 4.84
C PHE A 25 20.72 2.15 5.92
N CYS A 26 19.74 1.36 6.38
CA CYS A 26 18.84 1.72 7.47
C CYS A 26 18.29 0.47 8.17
N PRO A 27 18.99 -0.08 9.19
CA PRO A 27 18.55 -1.28 9.92
C PRO A 27 17.14 -1.15 10.50
N LYS A 28 16.80 0.03 11.03
CA LYS A 28 15.46 0.28 11.59
C LYS A 28 14.34 0.23 10.53
N ALA A 29 14.63 0.60 9.29
CA ALA A 29 13.64 0.50 8.22
C ALA A 29 13.47 -0.96 7.75
N ALA A 30 14.54 -1.77 7.83
CA ALA A 30 14.48 -3.20 7.53
C ALA A 30 13.63 -3.94 8.58
N GLU A 31 13.88 -3.69 9.86
CA GLU A 31 13.08 -4.24 10.97
C GLU A 31 11.58 -3.92 10.82
N LEU A 32 11.25 -2.67 10.47
CA LEU A 32 9.88 -2.26 10.22
C LEU A 32 9.25 -2.99 9.03
N LEU A 33 10.01 -3.22 7.94
CA LEU A 33 9.51 -3.93 6.77
C LEU A 33 9.26 -5.41 7.09
N GLU A 34 10.15 -6.04 7.84
CA GLU A 34 10.01 -7.43 8.27
C GLU A 34 8.78 -7.61 9.19
N GLU A 35 8.59 -6.73 10.17
CA GLU A 35 7.41 -6.76 11.04
C GLU A 35 6.11 -6.54 10.25
N ALA A 36 6.12 -5.64 9.28
CA ALA A 36 4.95 -5.28 8.48
C ALA A 36 4.73 -6.19 7.25
N GLU A 37 5.58 -7.19 6.99
CA GLU A 37 5.56 -7.95 5.74
C GLU A 37 4.18 -8.57 5.46
N ALA A 38 3.61 -9.26 6.45
CA ALA A 38 2.31 -9.90 6.32
C ALA A 38 1.20 -8.88 5.99
N ASP A 39 1.19 -7.74 6.66
CA ASP A 39 0.20 -6.68 6.42
C ASP A 39 0.43 -5.99 5.06
N ALA A 40 1.69 -5.79 4.67
CA ALA A 40 2.07 -5.17 3.41
C ALA A 40 1.73 -6.05 2.20
N LEU A 41 1.75 -7.38 2.37
CA LEU A 41 1.45 -8.36 1.32
C LEU A 41 0.01 -8.90 1.36
N ALA A 42 -0.79 -8.57 2.37
CA ALA A 42 -2.18 -9.03 2.51
C ALA A 42 -3.07 -8.73 1.29
N TYR A 43 -2.72 -7.71 0.48
CA TYR A 43 -3.46 -7.42 -0.76
C TYR A 43 -3.34 -8.52 -1.83
N LEU A 44 -2.33 -9.39 -1.75
CA LEU A 44 -2.11 -10.49 -2.68
C LEU A 44 -3.20 -11.57 -2.58
N ASP A 45 -3.90 -11.63 -1.45
CA ASP A 45 -5.04 -12.53 -1.21
C ASP A 45 -6.30 -12.12 -2.00
N PHE A 46 -6.31 -10.92 -2.59
CA PHE A 46 -7.41 -10.42 -3.41
C PHE A 46 -7.16 -10.70 -4.90
N PRO A 47 -8.20 -10.82 -5.74
CA PRO A 47 -8.06 -10.87 -7.19
C PRO A 47 -7.11 -9.81 -7.75
N TYR A 48 -6.29 -10.19 -8.74
CA TYR A 48 -5.25 -9.31 -9.31
C TYR A 48 -5.79 -7.94 -9.79
N GLU A 49 -7.02 -7.91 -10.31
CA GLU A 49 -7.74 -6.69 -10.69
C GLU A 49 -7.92 -5.67 -9.55
N HIS A 50 -7.73 -6.07 -8.29
CA HIS A 50 -7.82 -5.21 -7.11
C HIS A 50 -6.46 -4.78 -6.55
N HIS A 51 -5.37 -5.45 -6.92
CA HIS A 51 -4.04 -5.22 -6.34
C HIS A 51 -3.57 -3.77 -6.46
N VAL A 52 -3.74 -3.14 -7.63
CA VAL A 52 -3.30 -1.75 -7.86
C VAL A 52 -4.02 -0.77 -6.92
N ARG A 53 -5.31 -1.00 -6.63
CA ARG A 53 -6.08 -0.12 -5.74
C ARG A 53 -5.69 -0.35 -4.28
N LEU A 54 -5.49 -1.60 -3.88
CA LEU A 54 -5.17 -1.97 -2.50
C LEU A 54 -3.73 -1.63 -2.10
N ARG A 55 -2.76 -1.83 -3.00
CA ARG A 55 -1.32 -1.59 -2.71
C ARG A 55 -0.92 -0.12 -2.63
N THR A 56 -1.82 0.82 -2.95
CA THR A 56 -1.49 2.25 -3.00
C THR A 56 -2.28 3.04 -1.96
N ASN A 57 -1.64 4.06 -1.38
CA ASN A 57 -2.28 4.98 -0.43
C ASN A 57 -2.93 6.21 -1.12
N ASN A 58 -3.17 6.15 -2.43
CA ASN A 58 -3.58 7.30 -3.24
C ASN A 58 -4.86 7.98 -2.72
N VAL A 59 -5.83 7.19 -2.25
CA VAL A 59 -7.08 7.67 -1.68
C VAL A 59 -6.80 8.48 -0.40
N GLN A 60 -6.01 7.92 0.51
CA GLN A 60 -5.62 8.58 1.77
C GLN A 60 -4.79 9.83 1.50
N ALA A 61 -3.84 9.77 0.57
CA ALA A 61 -3.01 10.92 0.19
C ALA A 61 -3.84 12.06 -0.41
N ARG A 62 -4.85 11.75 -1.24
CA ARG A 62 -5.79 12.73 -1.78
C ARG A 62 -6.65 13.35 -0.67
N ALA A 63 -7.20 12.55 0.22
CA ALA A 63 -7.98 13.03 1.35
C ALA A 63 -7.16 13.95 2.26
N ASN A 64 -5.96 13.52 2.65
CA ASN A 64 -5.03 14.30 3.47
C ASN A 64 -4.62 15.62 2.80
N ARG A 65 -4.40 15.61 1.47
CA ARG A 65 -4.08 16.82 0.73
C ARG A 65 -5.24 17.82 0.76
N GLU A 66 -6.47 17.34 0.63
CA GLU A 66 -7.65 18.20 0.64
C GLU A 66 -7.93 18.79 2.02
N LEU A 67 -7.80 17.99 3.09
CA LEU A 67 -7.89 18.48 4.46
C LEU A 67 -6.85 19.58 4.72
N LYS A 68 -5.59 19.36 4.31
CA LYS A 68 -4.51 20.36 4.41
C LYS A 68 -4.81 21.61 3.59
N ARG A 69 -5.38 21.46 2.38
CA ARG A 69 -5.73 22.60 1.51
C ARG A 69 -6.78 23.49 2.16
N ARG A 70 -7.86 22.91 2.70
CA ARG A 70 -8.95 23.68 3.31
C ARG A 70 -8.58 24.25 4.67
N SER A 71 -7.85 23.50 5.49
CA SER A 71 -7.38 24.01 6.79
C SER A 71 -6.41 25.19 6.63
N ARG A 72 -5.60 25.22 5.56
CA ARG A 72 -4.66 26.32 5.28
C ARG A 72 -5.34 27.67 5.10
N VAL A 73 -6.61 27.73 4.66
CA VAL A 73 -7.34 29.00 4.49
C VAL A 73 -7.79 29.56 5.84
N VAL A 74 -8.08 28.69 6.82
CA VAL A 74 -8.62 29.10 8.12
C VAL A 74 -7.53 29.71 9.03
N GLN A 75 -6.24 29.38 8.80
CA GLN A 75 -5.05 29.83 9.55
C GLN A 75 -5.06 29.44 11.05
N VAL A 76 -6.06 29.88 11.81
CA VAL A 76 -6.28 29.55 13.23
C VAL A 76 -7.75 29.21 13.46
N PHE A 77 -8.01 28.07 14.09
CA PHE A 77 -9.37 27.66 14.43
C PHE A 77 -9.80 28.23 15.80
N PRO A 78 -11.02 28.77 15.92
CA PRO A 78 -11.54 29.26 17.21
C PRO A 78 -11.68 28.19 18.30
N SER A 79 -11.80 26.92 17.90
CA SER A 79 -11.83 25.77 18.82
C SER A 79 -11.57 24.45 18.09
N GLY A 80 -11.22 23.39 18.82
CA GLY A 80 -11.14 22.04 18.25
C GLY A 80 -12.47 21.56 17.64
N LYS A 81 -13.62 21.97 18.20
CA LYS A 81 -14.95 21.65 17.64
C LYS A 81 -15.17 22.27 16.26
N SER A 82 -14.62 23.47 16.01
CA SER A 82 -14.71 24.11 14.69
C SER A 82 -13.85 23.40 13.64
N LEU A 83 -12.66 22.93 14.03
CA LEU A 83 -11.81 22.10 13.18
C LEU A 83 -12.50 20.78 12.82
N ILE A 84 -13.05 20.07 13.81
CA ILE A 84 -13.78 18.81 13.59
C ILE A 84 -14.95 19.01 12.65
N ARG A 85 -15.74 20.09 12.79
CA ARG A 85 -16.85 20.37 11.87
C ARG A 85 -16.38 20.58 10.43
N MET A 86 -15.29 21.34 10.23
CA MET A 86 -14.74 21.53 8.88
C MET A 86 -14.26 20.19 8.30
N MET A 87 -13.48 19.41 9.04
CA MET A 87 -13.02 18.10 8.55
C MET A 87 -14.18 17.16 8.24
N GLY A 88 -15.22 17.14 9.09
CA GLY A 88 -16.44 16.39 8.86
C GLY A 88 -17.17 16.81 7.59
N ALA A 89 -17.26 18.11 7.30
CA ALA A 89 -17.83 18.60 6.05
C ALA A 89 -17.02 18.13 4.83
N VAL A 90 -15.68 18.17 4.89
CA VAL A 90 -14.82 17.64 3.80
C VAL A 90 -15.05 16.16 3.58
N PHE A 91 -15.15 15.37 4.66
CA PHE A 91 -15.40 13.94 4.54
C PHE A 91 -16.79 13.63 4.01
N ALA A 92 -17.82 14.39 4.38
CA ALA A 92 -19.17 14.23 3.84
C ALA A 92 -19.18 14.47 2.32
N GLU A 93 -18.52 15.53 1.83
CA GLU A 93 -18.39 15.79 0.40
C GLU A 93 -17.63 14.66 -0.34
N MET A 94 -16.57 14.12 0.27
CA MET A 94 -15.85 12.98 -0.32
C MET A 94 -16.67 11.69 -0.33
N ASP A 95 -17.46 11.45 0.72
CA ASP A 95 -18.33 10.29 0.83
C ASP A 95 -19.40 10.29 -0.26
N GLU A 96 -20.03 11.45 -0.51
CA GLU A 96 -20.97 11.65 -1.62
C GLU A 96 -20.32 11.34 -2.99
N ASP A 97 -19.11 11.85 -3.23
CA ASP A 97 -18.33 11.57 -4.44
C ASP A 97 -17.97 10.08 -4.60
N TRP A 98 -17.80 9.36 -3.49
CA TRP A 98 -17.41 7.96 -3.48
C TRP A 98 -18.61 7.04 -3.63
N ALA A 99 -19.76 7.40 -3.04
CA ALA A 99 -21.00 6.65 -3.15
C ALA A 99 -21.45 6.47 -4.61
N GLY A 100 -21.12 7.42 -5.48
CA GLY A 100 -21.37 7.33 -6.93
C GLY A 100 -20.44 6.40 -7.71
N ARG A 101 -19.44 5.77 -7.08
CA ARG A 101 -18.39 5.00 -7.78
C ARG A 101 -18.33 3.55 -7.30
N ARG A 102 -18.31 2.61 -8.26
CA ARG A 102 -18.12 1.18 -7.98
C ARG A 102 -16.66 0.77 -8.11
N TRP A 103 -15.90 0.96 -7.03
CA TRP A 103 -14.45 0.67 -6.98
C TRP A 103 -14.11 -0.82 -6.81
N PHE A 104 -15.04 -1.63 -6.34
CA PHE A 104 -14.87 -3.07 -6.25
C PHE A 104 -16.12 -3.74 -6.84
N ASN A 105 -15.93 -4.86 -7.52
CA ASN A 105 -17.02 -5.68 -8.01
C ASN A 105 -17.38 -6.70 -6.94
N ASP A 106 -18.66 -6.80 -6.57
CA ASP A 106 -19.13 -7.70 -5.51
C ASP A 106 -18.79 -9.16 -5.84
N ASP A 107 -18.91 -9.56 -7.11
CA ASP A 107 -18.56 -10.91 -7.57
C ASP A 107 -17.07 -11.21 -7.38
N SER A 108 -16.22 -10.21 -7.56
CA SER A 108 -14.77 -10.35 -7.45
C SER A 108 -14.32 -10.38 -5.99
N ILE A 109 -14.89 -9.51 -5.16
CA ILE A 109 -14.68 -9.52 -3.70
C ILE A 109 -15.22 -10.83 -3.10
N GLY A 110 -16.35 -11.35 -3.58
CA GLY A 110 -16.89 -12.64 -3.18
C GLY A 110 -15.88 -13.78 -3.34
N ARG A 111 -15.14 -13.81 -4.45
CA ARG A 111 -14.07 -14.80 -4.68
C ARG A 111 -12.94 -14.71 -3.64
N ALA A 112 -12.56 -13.51 -3.22
CA ALA A 112 -11.56 -13.32 -2.16
C ALA A 112 -12.05 -13.87 -0.82
N VAL A 113 -13.32 -13.61 -0.48
CA VAL A 113 -13.96 -14.08 0.76
C VAL A 113 -14.13 -15.60 0.79
N GLU A 114 -14.41 -16.21 -0.36
CA GLU A 114 -14.57 -17.66 -0.53
C GLU A 114 -13.24 -18.41 -0.60
N GLY A 115 -12.10 -17.71 -0.59
CA GLY A 115 -10.77 -18.33 -0.71
C GLY A 115 -10.54 -18.96 -2.08
N ALA A 116 -11.25 -18.51 -3.12
CA ALA A 116 -11.05 -18.98 -4.48
C ALA A 116 -9.63 -18.64 -4.94
N LYS A 117 -9.01 -19.57 -5.70
CA LYS A 117 -7.67 -19.35 -6.24
C LYS A 117 -7.61 -18.02 -6.97
N VAL A 118 -6.84 -17.11 -6.40
CA VAL A 118 -6.59 -15.78 -6.91
C VAL A 118 -5.93 -15.93 -8.28
N ASN A 119 -6.44 -15.24 -9.30
CA ASN A 119 -5.81 -15.20 -10.62
C ASN A 119 -4.48 -14.45 -10.51
N ALA A 120 -3.42 -15.14 -10.09
CA ALA A 120 -2.07 -14.61 -10.17
C ALA A 120 -1.79 -14.26 -11.65
N PRO A 121 -1.23 -13.08 -11.94
CA PRO A 121 -0.83 -12.76 -13.30
C PRO A 121 0.17 -13.82 -13.78
N GLU A 122 0.15 -14.12 -15.08
CA GLU A 122 1.20 -14.96 -15.65
C GLU A 122 2.58 -14.36 -15.33
N HIS A 123 3.56 -15.23 -15.09
CA HIS A 123 4.94 -14.83 -14.86
C HIS A 123 5.45 -14.02 -16.07
N ALA A 124 5.45 -12.69 -15.92
CA ALA A 124 5.85 -11.76 -16.96
C ALA A 124 7.37 -11.56 -17.05
N TYR A 125 8.16 -12.38 -16.33
CA TYR A 125 9.61 -12.26 -16.28
C TYR A 125 10.28 -13.60 -16.57
N GLU A 126 11.40 -13.52 -17.29
CA GLU A 126 12.30 -14.65 -17.49
C GLU A 126 13.24 -14.80 -16.28
N GLY A 127 13.41 -16.03 -15.80
CA GLY A 127 14.32 -16.38 -14.71
C GLY A 127 13.61 -16.69 -13.38
N THR A 128 14.38 -16.71 -12.30
CA THR A 128 13.84 -16.99 -10.95
C THR A 128 13.19 -15.74 -10.34
N ALA A 129 12.29 -15.93 -9.36
CA ALA A 129 11.68 -14.82 -8.62
C ALA A 129 12.74 -13.94 -7.93
N ALA A 130 13.80 -14.56 -7.40
CA ALA A 130 14.92 -13.87 -6.79
C ALA A 130 15.69 -12.97 -7.78
N GLU A 131 15.95 -13.46 -9.00
CA GLU A 131 16.58 -12.66 -10.06
C GLU A 131 15.72 -11.48 -10.47
N HIS A 132 14.41 -11.68 -10.58
CA HIS A 132 13.49 -10.60 -10.91
C HIS A 132 13.42 -9.55 -9.79
N ALA A 133 13.32 -9.98 -8.54
CA ALA A 133 13.36 -9.11 -7.37
C ALA A 133 14.66 -8.29 -7.33
N ALA A 134 15.81 -8.94 -7.55
CA ALA A 134 17.10 -8.26 -7.61
C ALA A 134 17.15 -7.19 -8.71
N ARG A 135 16.58 -7.46 -9.90
CA ARG A 135 16.48 -6.47 -10.99
C ARG A 135 15.62 -5.27 -10.58
N ILE A 136 14.46 -5.51 -9.96
CA ILE A 136 13.57 -4.43 -9.48
C ILE A 136 14.29 -3.59 -8.42
N ILE A 137 14.89 -4.23 -7.42
CA ILE A 137 15.59 -3.53 -6.34
C ILE A 137 16.75 -2.70 -6.89
N ALA A 138 17.53 -3.24 -7.83
CA ALA A 138 18.62 -2.51 -8.46
C ALA A 138 18.14 -1.23 -9.17
N LEU A 139 17.02 -1.32 -9.90
CA LEU A 139 16.42 -0.16 -10.58
C LEU A 139 15.93 0.89 -9.57
N VAL A 140 15.21 0.47 -8.53
CA VAL A 140 14.72 1.38 -7.48
C VAL A 140 15.86 2.07 -6.75
N VAL A 141 16.94 1.35 -6.44
CA VAL A 141 18.14 1.91 -5.78
C VAL A 141 18.88 2.88 -6.69
N ALA A 142 18.94 2.61 -8.00
CA ALA A 142 19.56 3.52 -8.96
C ALA A 142 18.80 4.86 -9.07
N ASP A 143 17.46 4.80 -9.09
CA ASP A 143 16.60 5.99 -9.15
C ASP A 143 16.56 6.78 -7.82
N ASN A 144 16.92 6.14 -6.71
CA ASN A 144 16.87 6.72 -5.36
C ASN A 144 18.22 6.58 -4.66
N PRO A 145 19.25 7.34 -5.09
CA PRO A 145 20.59 7.23 -4.52
C PRO A 145 20.56 7.59 -3.04
N ILE A 146 21.02 6.66 -2.20
CA ILE A 146 21.08 6.86 -0.75
C ILE A 146 22.32 7.70 -0.42
N PRO A 147 22.17 8.92 0.15
CA PRO A 147 23.29 9.76 0.50
C PRO A 147 24.23 9.06 1.49
N GLY A 148 25.53 9.00 1.18
CA GLY A 148 26.56 8.44 2.08
C GLY A 148 27.03 7.01 1.75
N ARG A 149 26.50 6.35 0.72
CA ARG A 149 27.04 5.07 0.24
C ARG A 149 28.37 5.32 -0.49
N LYS A 150 29.51 4.98 0.12
CA LYS A 150 30.77 4.84 -0.64
C LYS A 150 30.58 3.67 -1.60
N ALA A 151 30.86 3.91 -2.89
CA ALA A 151 31.00 2.82 -3.85
C ALA A 151 32.07 1.86 -3.31
N ALA A 152 31.68 0.60 -3.12
CA ALA A 152 32.62 -0.50 -2.94
C ALA A 152 33.21 -0.86 -4.31
#